data_AF-A0A5N0VHP9-F1
#
_entry.id   AF-A0A5N0VHP9-F1
#
_cell.length_a   1.000
_cell.length_b   1.000
_cell.length_c   1.000
_cell.angle_alpha   90.00
_cell.angle_beta   90.00
_cell.angle_gamma   90.00
#
_symmetry.space_group_name_H-M   'P 1'
#
loop_
_entity.id
_entity.type
_entity.pdbx_description
1 polymer ?
#
loop_
_entity_poly.entity_id
_entity_poly.type
_entity_poly.pdbx_seq_one_letter_code
_entity_poly.pdbx_strand_id
1 'polypeptide(L)'
;MTGEETQAKGADGARRAKIWLDSTTRANTQWVNPQPVAVRKLKFSWALENRNFSFDLGGILLGGDMDGEEFLAESKKYYRALDQAGHYKKFLAQCYRALELRPDRCDNFMYITWSPFSSDKWDELTKEAKVRSSVLEYRHLALGLEDEKEAGSAISKELCKDVAERLWIIVLSDRQEKHLRPTQEHLAIIRKHETERGFQ
;
A
#
# COMPACT_ATOMS: atom_id res chain seq x y z
N MET A 1 -17.12 18.35 -3.27
CA MET A 1 -17.23 16.89 -3.47
C MET A 1 -17.85 16.34 -2.21
N THR A 2 -18.97 15.63 -2.31
CA THR A 2 -19.67 15.10 -1.15
C THR A 2 -18.90 13.90 -0.55
N GLY A 3 -19.24 13.50 0.68
CA GLY A 3 -18.65 12.32 1.31
C GLY A 3 -18.88 11.03 0.51
N GLU A 4 -20.04 10.90 -0.11
CA GLU A 4 -20.43 9.75 -0.94
C GLU A 4 -19.61 9.66 -2.24
N GLU A 5 -19.40 10.79 -2.93
CA GLU A 5 -18.56 10.84 -4.14
C GLU A 5 -17.10 10.47 -3.83
N THR A 6 -16.63 10.83 -2.64
CA THR A 6 -15.27 10.51 -2.18
C THR A 6 -15.14 9.03 -1.86
N GLN A 7 -16.14 8.43 -1.20
CA GLN A 7 -16.19 7.00 -0.91
C GLN A 7 -16.29 6.17 -2.20
N ALA A 8 -17.14 6.57 -3.15
CA ALA A 8 -17.28 5.89 -4.43
C ALA A 8 -15.96 5.91 -5.25
N LYS A 9 -15.23 7.03 -5.22
CA LYS A 9 -13.90 7.13 -5.86
C LYS A 9 -12.84 6.26 -5.20
N GLY A 10 -12.82 6.19 -3.88
CA GLY A 10 -11.94 5.29 -3.14
C GLY A 10 -12.21 3.82 -3.51
N ALA A 11 -13.48 3.42 -3.52
CA ALA A 11 -13.90 2.08 -3.90
C ALA A 11 -13.52 1.73 -5.36
N ASP A 12 -13.69 2.68 -6.29
CA ASP A 12 -13.27 2.48 -7.68
C ASP A 12 -11.75 2.34 -7.81
N GLY A 13 -10.97 3.16 -7.09
CA GLY A 13 -9.51 3.06 -7.04
C GLY A 13 -9.05 1.67 -6.58
N ALA A 14 -9.55 1.21 -5.44
CA ALA A 14 -9.20 -0.11 -4.88
C ALA A 14 -9.59 -1.26 -5.82
N ARG A 15 -10.77 -1.20 -6.44
CA ARG A 15 -11.22 -2.18 -7.43
C ARG A 15 -10.30 -2.23 -8.65
N ARG A 16 -9.92 -1.06 -9.18
CA ARG A 16 -9.02 -0.95 -10.33
C ARG A 16 -7.62 -1.47 -10.02
N ALA A 17 -7.08 -1.10 -8.85
CA ALA A 17 -5.81 -1.60 -8.36
C ALA A 17 -5.81 -3.13 -8.25
N LYS A 18 -6.86 -3.72 -7.66
CA LYS A 18 -7.03 -5.18 -7.63
C LYS A 18 -6.99 -5.81 -9.03
N ILE A 19 -7.79 -5.29 -9.96
CA ILE A 19 -7.83 -5.84 -11.33
C ILE A 19 -6.46 -5.77 -11.99
N TRP A 20 -5.73 -4.67 -11.78
CA TRP A 20 -4.38 -4.52 -12.31
C TRP A 20 -3.40 -5.51 -11.67
N LEU A 21 -3.35 -5.59 -10.34
CA LEU A 21 -2.49 -6.53 -9.62
C LEU A 21 -2.76 -7.98 -10.02
N ASP A 22 -4.03 -8.42 -10.01
CA ASP A 22 -4.39 -9.79 -10.35
C ASP A 22 -4.09 -10.15 -11.82
N SER A 23 -4.07 -9.14 -12.71
CA SER A 23 -3.73 -9.34 -14.12
C SER A 23 -2.24 -9.50 -14.38
N THR A 24 -1.40 -9.23 -13.38
CA THR A 24 0.04 -9.52 -13.48
C THR A 24 0.35 -11.00 -13.35
N THR A 25 -0.62 -11.80 -12.86
CA THR A 25 -0.43 -13.20 -12.39
C THR A 25 0.58 -13.38 -11.24
N ARG A 26 1.19 -12.28 -10.77
CA ARG A 26 2.18 -12.23 -9.68
C ARG A 26 1.59 -11.79 -8.34
N ALA A 27 0.29 -11.52 -8.31
CA ALA A 27 -0.43 -11.15 -7.10
C ALA A 27 -1.80 -11.81 -7.07
N ASN A 28 -2.20 -12.28 -5.89
CA ASN A 28 -3.56 -12.69 -5.57
C ASN A 28 -4.12 -11.71 -4.55
N THR A 29 -4.89 -10.71 -5.01
CA THR A 29 -5.49 -9.70 -4.14
C THR A 29 -6.71 -10.28 -3.43
N GLN A 30 -6.54 -10.77 -2.21
CA GLN A 30 -7.60 -11.49 -1.49
C GLN A 30 -8.51 -10.59 -0.67
N TRP A 31 -8.00 -9.44 -0.22
CA TRP A 31 -8.68 -8.58 0.75
C TRP A 31 -8.89 -7.21 0.14
N VAL A 32 -10.14 -6.77 0.04
CA VAL A 32 -10.49 -5.43 -0.46
C VAL A 32 -11.52 -4.82 0.47
N ASN A 33 -11.21 -3.66 1.05
CA ASN A 33 -12.17 -2.94 1.86
C ASN A 33 -13.35 -2.41 1.01
N PRO A 34 -14.58 -2.39 1.57
CA PRO A 34 -14.95 -2.67 2.96
C PRO A 34 -15.48 -4.10 3.21
N GLN A 35 -15.05 -5.12 2.45
CA GLN A 35 -15.56 -6.48 2.67
C GLN A 35 -15.29 -6.96 4.11
N PRO A 36 -16.24 -7.61 4.80
CA PRO A 36 -16.10 -7.93 6.23
C PRO A 36 -14.83 -8.70 6.61
N VAL A 37 -14.40 -9.64 5.76
CA VAL A 37 -13.16 -10.40 5.95
C VAL A 37 -11.92 -9.52 5.78
N ALA A 38 -11.96 -8.59 4.82
CA ALA A 38 -10.87 -7.65 4.55
C ALA A 38 -10.69 -6.65 5.70
N VAL A 39 -11.78 -6.11 6.25
CA VAL A 39 -11.74 -5.14 7.35
C VAL A 39 -10.94 -5.69 8.54
N ARG A 40 -11.13 -6.96 8.90
CA ARG A 40 -10.40 -7.57 10.04
C ARG A 40 -8.91 -7.75 9.76
N LYS A 41 -8.53 -8.00 8.51
CA LYS A 41 -7.13 -8.26 8.11
C LYS A 41 -6.34 -7.00 7.78
N LEU A 42 -7.03 -5.94 7.32
CA LEU A 42 -6.41 -4.71 6.85
C LEU A 42 -6.42 -3.59 7.89
N LYS A 43 -7.09 -3.79 9.05
CA LYS A 43 -7.25 -2.77 10.10
C LYS A 43 -6.17 -2.89 11.17
N PHE A 44 -5.60 -1.75 11.52
CA PHE A 44 -4.54 -1.58 12.52
C PHE A 44 -4.89 -0.42 13.45
N SER A 45 -4.18 -0.35 14.58
CA SER A 45 -4.36 0.70 15.58
C SER A 45 -3.19 1.68 15.55
N TRP A 46 -3.51 2.96 15.66
CA TRP A 46 -2.52 3.98 15.97
C TRP A 46 -2.05 3.81 17.43
N ALA A 47 -0.93 4.46 17.80
CA ALA A 47 -0.53 4.54 19.21
C ALA A 47 -1.50 5.44 20.00
N LEU A 48 -2.06 6.46 19.36
CA LEU A 48 -3.14 7.26 19.94
C LEU A 48 -4.38 6.41 20.17
N GLU A 49 -4.85 6.37 21.42
CA GLU A 49 -5.99 5.56 21.83
C GLU A 49 -7.24 5.81 20.97
N ASN A 50 -8.00 4.73 20.75
CA ASN A 50 -9.26 4.74 19.99
C ASN A 50 -9.16 5.22 18.53
N ARG A 51 -7.95 5.39 18.00
CA ARG A 51 -7.71 5.69 16.59
C ARG A 51 -7.23 4.43 15.86
N ASN A 52 -7.88 4.16 14.73
CA ASN A 52 -7.52 3.07 13.85
C ASN A 52 -7.25 3.58 12.44
N PHE A 53 -6.56 2.77 11.66
CA PHE A 53 -6.44 2.93 10.23
C PHE A 53 -6.62 1.60 9.53
N SER A 54 -6.79 1.65 8.22
CA SER A 54 -6.81 0.46 7.40
C SER A 54 -6.15 0.74 6.06
N PHE A 55 -5.58 -0.30 5.47
CA PHE A 55 -5.17 -0.31 4.07
C PHE A 55 -6.38 -0.57 3.18
N ASP A 56 -6.35 -0.10 1.93
CA ASP A 56 -7.46 -0.26 0.99
C ASP A 56 -7.61 -1.72 0.51
N LEU A 57 -6.48 -2.41 0.29
CA LEU A 57 -6.45 -3.79 -0.17
C LEU A 57 -5.18 -4.53 0.31
N GLY A 58 -5.19 -5.86 0.17
CA GLY A 58 -4.03 -6.70 0.43
C GLY A 58 -4.21 -8.11 -0.11
N GLY A 59 -3.15 -8.91 -0.02
CA GLY A 59 -3.14 -10.26 -0.57
C GLY A 59 -1.77 -10.91 -0.44
N ILE A 60 -1.49 -11.84 -1.34
CA ILE A 60 -0.22 -12.56 -1.41
C ILE A 60 0.42 -12.37 -2.78
N LEU A 61 1.75 -12.29 -2.81
CA LEU A 61 2.54 -12.36 -4.03
C LEU A 61 2.67 -13.81 -4.49
N LEU A 62 2.78 -14.01 -5.81
CA LEU A 62 2.79 -15.32 -6.46
C LEU A 62 4.04 -15.51 -7.31
N GLY A 63 4.67 -16.68 -7.16
CA GLY A 63 5.84 -17.18 -7.86
C GLY A 63 7.14 -16.45 -7.56
N GLY A 64 8.26 -17.00 -8.03
CA GLY A 64 9.60 -16.42 -7.86
C GLY A 64 10.01 -16.24 -6.40
N ASP A 65 10.94 -15.32 -6.14
CA ASP A 65 11.58 -15.20 -4.82
C ASP A 65 10.65 -14.67 -3.71
N MET A 66 9.55 -14.03 -4.08
CA MET A 66 8.55 -13.45 -3.16
C MET A 66 7.26 -14.26 -3.11
N ASP A 67 7.27 -15.51 -3.58
CA ASP A 67 6.09 -16.37 -3.53
C ASP A 67 5.60 -16.57 -2.08
N GLY A 68 4.30 -16.34 -1.86
CA GLY A 68 3.67 -16.47 -0.56
C GLY A 68 3.82 -15.26 0.38
N GLU A 69 4.63 -14.26 0.04
CA GLU A 69 4.76 -13.03 0.83
C GLU A 69 3.46 -12.22 0.83
N GLU A 70 3.05 -11.69 1.98
CA GLU A 70 1.88 -10.83 2.09
C GLU A 70 2.18 -9.40 1.64
N PHE A 71 1.17 -8.73 1.08
CA PHE A 71 1.23 -7.31 0.83
C PHE A 71 0.02 -6.55 1.39
N LEU A 72 0.26 -5.32 1.83
CA LEU A 72 -0.74 -4.34 2.25
C LEU A 72 -0.63 -3.10 1.36
N ALA A 73 -1.75 -2.59 0.87
CA ALA A 73 -1.74 -1.55 -0.14
C ALA A 73 -2.74 -0.42 0.11
N GLU A 74 -2.28 0.80 -0.16
CA GLU A 74 -3.11 2.00 -0.21
C GLU A 74 -3.28 2.44 -1.66
N SER A 75 -4.51 2.73 -2.08
CA SER A 75 -4.86 3.11 -3.45
C SER A 75 -5.44 4.52 -3.49
N LYS A 76 -4.68 5.48 -4.03
CA LYS A 76 -5.08 6.88 -4.14
C LYS A 76 -5.36 7.30 -5.58
N LYS A 77 -6.65 7.35 -5.92
CA LYS A 77 -7.16 7.88 -7.20
C LYS A 77 -7.65 9.33 -7.02
N TYR A 78 -6.72 10.29 -6.93
CA TYR A 78 -7.03 11.73 -6.87
C TYR A 78 -6.90 12.41 -8.24
N TYR A 79 -7.49 13.60 -8.38
CA TYR A 79 -7.39 14.47 -9.56
C TYR A 79 -6.39 15.63 -9.37
N ARG A 80 -5.99 15.93 -8.12
CA ARG A 80 -5.06 17.02 -7.80
C ARG A 80 -3.83 16.48 -7.08
N ALA A 81 -2.65 16.76 -7.62
CA ALA A 81 -1.36 16.28 -7.10
C ALA A 81 -0.97 16.86 -5.73
N LEU A 82 -1.56 17.99 -5.32
CA LEU A 82 -1.16 18.73 -4.11
C LEU A 82 -1.34 17.94 -2.81
N ASP A 83 -2.39 17.12 -2.70
CA ASP A 83 -2.67 16.35 -1.47
C ASP A 83 -1.89 15.03 -1.40
N GLN A 84 -1.31 14.60 -2.52
CA GLN A 84 -0.68 13.29 -2.67
C GLN A 84 0.55 13.13 -1.77
N ALA A 85 1.33 14.20 -1.58
CA ALA A 85 2.50 14.17 -0.70
C ALA A 85 2.11 13.89 0.76
N GLY A 86 1.05 14.54 1.25
CA GLY A 86 0.53 14.30 2.61
C GLY A 86 -0.01 12.88 2.77
N HIS A 87 -0.79 12.39 1.79
CA HIS A 87 -1.28 11.02 1.81
C HIS A 87 -0.16 9.97 1.81
N TYR A 88 0.90 10.19 1.02
CA TYR A 88 2.04 9.29 0.99
C TYR A 88 2.79 9.27 2.33
N LYS A 89 3.05 10.45 2.93
CA LYS A 89 3.68 10.50 4.26
C LYS A 89 2.83 9.80 5.33
N LYS A 90 1.52 10.02 5.32
CA LYS A 90 0.60 9.30 6.23
C LYS A 90 0.71 7.79 6.04
N PHE A 91 0.73 7.33 4.78
CA PHE A 91 0.93 5.92 4.44
C PHE A 91 2.25 5.37 5.00
N LEU A 92 3.36 6.10 4.91
CA LEU A 92 4.63 5.66 5.49
C LEU A 92 4.55 5.52 7.02
N ALA A 93 3.88 6.44 7.70
CA ALA A 93 3.64 6.33 9.15
C ALA A 93 2.72 5.14 9.49
N GLN A 94 1.74 4.83 8.64
CA GLN A 94 0.89 3.64 8.76
C GLN A 94 1.72 2.35 8.59
N CYS A 95 2.62 2.29 7.61
CA CYS A 95 3.50 1.14 7.38
C CYS A 95 4.41 0.89 8.58
N TYR A 96 5.03 1.95 9.11
CA TYR A 96 5.82 1.86 10.35
C TYR A 96 5.01 1.25 11.49
N ARG A 97 3.82 1.78 11.75
CA ARG A 97 2.97 1.29 12.85
C ARG A 97 2.44 -0.11 12.60
N ALA A 98 2.11 -0.46 11.35
CA ALA A 98 1.64 -1.80 11.00
C ALA A 98 2.73 -2.84 11.21
N LEU A 99 3.96 -2.55 10.75
CA LEU A 99 5.11 -3.44 10.89
C LEU A 99 5.50 -3.62 12.36
N GLU A 100 5.43 -2.56 13.17
CA GLU A 100 5.66 -2.65 14.62
C GLU A 100 4.65 -3.59 15.31
N LEU A 101 3.38 -3.51 14.92
CA LEU A 101 2.30 -4.27 15.57
C LEU A 101 2.23 -5.73 15.09
N ARG A 102 2.46 -5.96 13.80
CA ARG A 102 2.24 -7.25 13.13
C ARG A 102 3.29 -7.46 12.04
N PRO A 103 4.55 -7.70 12.43
CA PRO A 103 5.61 -7.97 11.46
C PRO A 103 5.32 -9.21 10.61
N ASP A 104 4.55 -10.17 11.14
CA ASP A 104 4.10 -11.40 10.46
C ASP A 104 3.11 -11.18 9.29
N ARG A 105 2.68 -9.95 9.05
CA ARG A 105 1.66 -9.58 8.05
C ARG A 105 2.13 -8.51 7.07
N CYS A 106 3.39 -8.10 7.20
CA CYS A 106 3.91 -6.87 6.62
C CYS A 106 5.17 -7.16 5.80
N ASP A 107 5.14 -8.17 4.93
CA ASP A 107 6.28 -8.47 4.06
C ASP A 107 6.47 -7.38 3.00
N ASN A 108 5.37 -6.86 2.43
CA ASN A 108 5.40 -5.81 1.43
C ASN A 108 4.34 -4.72 1.65
N PHE A 109 4.67 -3.48 1.29
CA PHE A 109 3.79 -2.32 1.33
C PHE A 109 3.69 -1.67 -0.04
N MET A 110 2.48 -1.50 -0.57
CA MET A 110 2.28 -0.91 -1.90
C MET A 110 1.50 0.40 -1.84
N TYR A 111 2.07 1.46 -2.41
CA TYR A 111 1.35 2.70 -2.67
C TYR A 111 0.98 2.79 -4.14
N ILE A 112 -0.31 2.70 -4.44
CA ILE A 112 -0.86 2.67 -5.80
C ILE A 112 -1.56 3.99 -6.08
N THR A 113 -1.19 4.68 -7.16
CA THR A 113 -1.73 6.01 -7.50
C THR A 113 -1.95 6.18 -8.99
N TRP A 114 -2.91 7.05 -9.36
CA TRP A 114 -3.15 7.49 -10.74
C TRP A 114 -2.64 8.90 -11.02
N SER A 115 -2.13 9.57 -9.99
CA SER A 115 -1.50 10.88 -10.12
C SER A 115 0.01 10.65 -10.12
N PRO A 116 0.72 10.88 -11.25
CA PRO A 116 2.17 10.80 -11.25
C PRO A 116 2.72 11.89 -10.34
N PHE A 117 3.79 11.56 -9.64
CA PHE A 117 4.52 12.55 -8.85
C PHE A 117 5.34 13.38 -9.85
N SER A 118 5.01 14.66 -10.02
CA SER A 118 5.98 15.62 -10.57
C SER A 118 7.02 15.85 -9.48
N SER A 119 7.90 14.87 -9.27
CA SER A 119 8.85 14.83 -8.17
C SER A 119 10.25 14.72 -8.71
N ASP A 120 11.07 15.68 -8.29
CA ASP A 120 12.52 15.70 -8.34
C ASP A 120 13.18 14.75 -7.32
N LYS A 121 12.37 13.98 -6.57
CA LYS A 121 12.78 13.18 -5.40
C LYS A 121 12.25 11.76 -5.45
N TRP A 122 12.07 11.22 -6.65
CA TRP A 122 11.52 9.87 -6.86
C TRP A 122 12.35 8.81 -6.13
N ASP A 123 13.68 8.91 -6.23
CA ASP A 123 14.64 8.01 -5.58
C ASP A 123 14.69 8.15 -4.06
N GLU A 124 14.16 9.23 -3.49
CA GLU A 124 14.05 9.43 -2.05
C GLU A 124 12.79 8.78 -1.46
N LEU A 125 11.76 8.49 -2.27
CA LEU A 125 10.43 8.13 -1.77
C LEU A 125 10.43 6.82 -0.95
N THR A 126 11.32 5.90 -1.26
CA THR A 126 11.47 4.60 -0.57
C THR A 126 12.71 4.54 0.32
N LYS A 127 13.25 5.68 0.76
CA LYS A 127 14.42 5.73 1.65
C LYS A 127 14.02 5.83 3.11
N GLU A 128 14.87 5.27 3.98
CA GLU A 128 14.73 5.33 5.46
C GLU A 128 14.45 6.75 5.95
N ALA A 129 15.18 7.76 5.44
CA ALA A 129 15.00 9.15 5.83
C ALA A 129 13.58 9.68 5.54
N LYS A 130 12.96 9.21 4.44
CA LYS A 130 11.60 9.59 4.08
C LYS A 130 10.57 8.93 5.01
N VAL A 131 10.78 7.67 5.37
CA VAL A 131 9.95 6.98 6.37
C VAL A 131 10.06 7.70 7.71
N ARG A 132 11.28 7.93 8.21
CA ARG A 132 11.53 8.58 9.50
C ARG A 132 10.89 9.97 9.58
N SER A 133 11.10 10.82 8.57
CA SER A 133 10.49 12.15 8.55
C SER A 133 8.96 12.10 8.51
N SER A 134 8.38 11.10 7.85
CA SER A 134 6.93 10.91 7.81
C SER A 134 6.37 10.43 9.15
N VAL A 135 7.06 9.51 9.85
CA VAL A 135 6.70 9.09 11.21
C VAL A 135 6.77 10.28 12.18
N LEU A 136 7.80 11.12 12.05
CA LEU A 136 7.95 12.32 12.88
C LEU A 136 6.84 13.36 12.65
N GLU A 137 6.43 13.55 11.40
CA GLU A 137 5.30 14.44 11.05
C GLU A 137 3.98 13.92 11.62
N TYR A 138 3.79 12.60 11.65
CA TYR A 138 2.60 11.94 12.21
C TYR A 138 2.82 11.37 13.63
N ARG A 139 3.79 11.89 14.39
CA ARG A 139 4.21 11.38 15.70
C ARG A 139 3.08 11.21 16.73
N HIS A 140 2.13 12.15 16.75
CA HIS A 140 0.98 12.11 17.65
C HIS A 140 0.09 10.88 17.39
N LEU A 141 0.04 10.37 16.15
CA LEU A 141 -0.66 9.13 15.80
C LEU A 141 0.24 7.91 15.92
N ALA A 142 1.44 7.97 15.31
CA ALA A 142 2.32 6.82 15.16
C ALA A 142 2.95 6.39 16.49
N LEU A 143 3.29 7.36 17.35
CA LEU A 143 4.00 7.16 18.61
C LEU A 143 3.20 7.60 19.84
N GLY A 144 2.12 8.37 19.66
CA GLY A 144 1.37 8.95 20.78
C GLY A 144 2.12 10.08 21.48
N LEU A 145 3.08 10.70 20.80
CA LEU A 145 3.96 11.75 21.34
C LEU A 145 3.68 13.09 20.65
N GLU A 146 3.58 14.16 21.43
CA GLU A 146 3.38 15.53 20.93
C GLU A 146 4.71 16.26 20.69
N ASP A 147 5.72 16.01 21.52
CA ASP A 147 7.03 16.64 21.41
C ASP A 147 7.85 16.04 20.26
N GLU A 148 8.43 16.90 19.43
CA GLU A 148 9.19 16.48 18.26
C GLU A 148 10.55 15.88 18.62
N LYS A 149 11.21 16.37 19.68
CA LYS A 149 12.54 15.91 20.08
C LYS A 149 12.46 14.53 20.75
N GLU A 150 11.46 14.35 21.60
CA GLU A 150 11.12 13.05 22.20
C GLU A 150 10.77 12.03 21.13
N ALA A 151 9.85 12.38 20.22
CA ALA A 151 9.49 11.52 19.09
C ALA A 151 10.70 11.19 18.21
N GLY A 152 11.54 12.18 17.88
CA GLY A 152 12.72 11.99 17.06
C GLY A 152 13.74 10.99 17.65
N SER A 153 13.73 10.82 18.97
CA SER A 153 14.55 9.86 19.72
C SER A 153 13.86 8.50 19.88
N ALA A 154 12.53 8.47 19.91
CA ALA A 154 11.72 7.25 20.04
C ALA A 154 11.56 6.47 18.72
N ILE A 155 11.72 7.12 17.56
CA ILE A 155 11.61 6.44 16.27
C ILE A 155 12.73 5.40 16.11
N SER A 156 12.37 4.13 15.93
CA SER A 156 13.31 3.07 15.61
C SER A 156 13.88 3.27 14.21
N LYS A 157 15.21 3.33 14.13
CA LYS A 157 15.95 3.45 12.87
C LYS A 157 15.85 2.16 12.05
N GLU A 158 15.99 1.03 12.73
CA GLU A 158 15.89 -0.31 12.16
C GLU A 158 14.52 -0.48 11.52
N LEU A 159 13.44 -0.15 12.24
CA LEU A 159 12.08 -0.26 11.71
C LEU A 159 11.83 0.65 10.50
N CYS A 160 12.41 1.86 10.48
CA CYS A 160 12.34 2.76 9.33
C CYS A 160 13.06 2.20 8.10
N LYS A 161 14.23 1.57 8.29
CA LYS A 161 14.98 0.89 7.22
C LYS A 161 14.18 -0.29 6.69
N ASP A 162 13.64 -1.08 7.60
CA ASP A 162 12.81 -2.24 7.33
C ASP A 162 11.55 -1.89 6.54
N VAL A 163 10.84 -0.80 6.87
CA VAL A 163 9.73 -0.32 6.04
C VAL A 163 10.24 0.08 4.66
N ALA A 164 11.33 0.84 4.60
CA ALA A 164 11.89 1.35 3.34
C ALA A 164 12.21 0.23 2.33
N GLU A 165 12.77 -0.89 2.80
CA GLU A 165 13.12 -2.06 1.98
C GLU A 165 11.89 -2.81 1.44
N ARG A 166 10.72 -2.64 2.07
CA ARG A 166 9.46 -3.33 1.72
C ARG A 166 8.50 -2.49 0.88
N LEU A 167 8.90 -1.27 0.49
CA LEU A 167 8.03 -0.31 -0.21
C LEU A 167 8.01 -0.50 -1.73
N TRP A 168 6.79 -0.50 -2.28
CA TRP A 168 6.52 -0.48 -3.70
C TRP A 168 5.70 0.76 -4.04
N ILE A 169 6.09 1.46 -5.10
CA ILE A 169 5.33 2.60 -5.62
C ILE A 169 4.87 2.25 -7.03
N ILE A 170 3.55 2.17 -7.21
CA ILE A 170 2.93 1.82 -8.49
C ILE A 170 2.14 3.03 -8.99
N VAL A 171 2.59 3.60 -10.10
CA VAL A 171 1.89 4.70 -10.77
C VAL A 171 1.18 4.13 -11.99
N LEU A 172 -0.15 4.19 -11.95
CA LEU A 172 -1.04 3.74 -13.00
C LEU A 172 -1.60 4.90 -13.81
N SER A 173 -2.06 4.58 -15.01
CA SER A 173 -2.77 5.48 -15.91
C SER A 173 -3.88 4.70 -16.60
N ASP A 174 -4.92 5.41 -17.02
CA ASP A 174 -6.02 4.79 -17.74
C ASP A 174 -5.56 4.05 -19.01
N ARG A 175 -4.47 4.50 -19.65
CA ARG A 175 -3.91 3.84 -20.82
C ARG A 175 -3.23 2.52 -20.48
N GLN A 176 -2.46 2.45 -19.39
CA GLN A 176 -1.86 1.20 -18.93
C GLN A 176 -2.97 0.16 -18.67
N GLU A 177 -4.00 0.54 -17.92
CA GLU A 177 -5.09 -0.39 -17.56
C GLU A 177 -5.95 -0.83 -18.76
N LYS A 178 -6.12 0.03 -19.76
CA LYS A 178 -6.94 -0.27 -20.94
C LYS A 178 -6.18 -1.02 -22.03
N HIS A 179 -4.88 -0.79 -22.16
CA HIS A 179 -4.12 -1.24 -23.34
C HIS A 179 -2.93 -2.14 -23.03
N LEU A 180 -2.37 -2.11 -21.82
CA LEU A 180 -1.23 -2.96 -21.44
C LEU A 180 -1.64 -4.15 -20.58
N ARG A 181 -2.86 -4.16 -20.05
CA ARG A 181 -3.36 -5.32 -19.31
C ARG A 181 -3.61 -6.48 -20.27
N PRO A 182 -3.16 -7.70 -19.94
CA PRO A 182 -3.57 -8.89 -20.67
C PRO A 182 -5.11 -9.00 -20.73
N THR A 183 -5.63 -9.48 -21.85
CA THR A 183 -7.05 -9.81 -21.96
C THR A 183 -7.39 -11.00 -21.07
N GLN A 184 -8.67 -11.20 -20.76
CA GLN A 184 -9.10 -12.37 -19.99
C GLN A 184 -8.74 -13.69 -20.69
N GLU A 185 -8.76 -13.71 -22.02
CA GLU A 185 -8.34 -14.86 -22.82
C GLU A 185 -6.84 -15.17 -22.63
N HIS A 186 -5.98 -14.17 -22.71
CA HIS A 186 -4.54 -14.35 -22.44
C HIS A 186 -4.30 -14.80 -20.98
N LEU A 187 -5.00 -14.22 -20.01
CA LEU A 187 -4.89 -14.63 -18.61
C LEU A 187 -5.33 -16.08 -18.40
N ALA A 188 -6.39 -16.53 -19.08
CA ALA A 188 -6.85 -17.91 -19.01
C ALA A 188 -5.81 -18.89 -19.55
N ILE A 189 -5.13 -18.54 -20.66
CA ILE A 189 -4.04 -19.33 -21.23
C ILE A 189 -2.87 -19.43 -20.25
N ILE A 190 -2.45 -18.30 -19.66
CA ILE A 190 -1.35 -18.28 -18.68
C ILE A 190 -1.69 -19.13 -17.46
N ARG A 191 -2.87 -18.93 -16.86
CA ARG A 191 -3.30 -19.69 -15.68
C ARG A 191 -3.44 -21.18 -15.95
N LYS A 192 -3.92 -21.55 -17.14
CA LYS A 192 -3.97 -22.95 -17.58
C LYS A 192 -2.57 -23.55 -17.62
N HIS A 193 -1.62 -22.83 -18.23
CA HIS A 193 -0.22 -23.27 -18.29
C HIS A 193 0.42 -23.43 -16.91
N GLU A 194 0.21 -22.45 -16.00
CA GLU A 194 0.70 -22.52 -14.61
C GLU A 194 0.09 -23.71 -13.84
N THR A 195 -1.21 -23.97 -14.04
CA THR A 195 -1.89 -25.10 -13.40
C THR A 195 -1.37 -26.45 -13.92
N GLU A 196 -1.16 -26.57 -15.24
CA GLU A 196 -0.70 -27.81 -15.88
C GLU A 196 0.74 -28.19 -15.52
N ARG A 197 1.60 -27.21 -15.20
CA ARG A 197 2.99 -27.47 -14.78
C ARG A 197 3.13 -27.79 -13.29
N GLY A 198 2.05 -27.63 -12.51
CA GLY A 198 2.14 -27.50 -11.06
C GLY A 198 2.78 -26.16 -10.71
N PHE A 199 2.25 -25.45 -9.71
CA PHE A 199 2.94 -24.28 -9.16
C PHE A 199 4.34 -24.74 -8.71
N GLN A 200 5.38 -24.36 -9.46
CA GLN A 200 6.78 -24.59 -9.12
C GLN A 200 7.27 -23.47 -8.21
#